data_AF-A0A927ZL44-F1
#
_entry.id   AF-A0A927ZL44-F1
#
_cell.length_a   1.000
_cell.length_b   1.000
_cell.length_c   1.000
_cell.angle_alpha   90.00
_cell.angle_beta   90.00
_cell.angle_gamma   90.00
#
_symmetry.space_group_name_H-M   'P 1'
#
loop_
_entity.id
_entity.type
_entity.pdbx_description
1 polymer ?
#
loop_
_entity_poly.entity_id
_entity_poly.type
_entity_poly.pdbx_seq_one_letter_code
_entity_poly.pdbx_strand_id
1 'polypeptide(L)'
;MFTFTANFKDNDIYLEGKKAFVTNEVLIEILNSKVPNLKGCRETLVRELPQLDLFGNMEIFRIEQYNSHVQKAQGAMRLIDQYFNQLSIANHIASSSELHAEKLVDVLNTKPWIWETGDTDEVEDELLYSDDFSNEYGFNHYVDTYCGEDRHHFYITKFEPWDLKEELFNYEMSADLETLNTDIKNLFERYITFIDDILRVKEVYVDFIDNYLNAEHKFLDNSVLAEHFTSFLKKYESLKTTPYLNFTSGYGMFSHSVLTDEKGKSILCKTYKFKSLGAFLYYDLFSGIETNYLPKKCENCGQYFLIQSGKYTDYCERTAPQDNTKTCREVGARKRYDDKCKNDPVWQGYNRAYKAHYARYMKKKMTVSEFEQWASWAIQWRTKAENDEISLMEYLLEIKK
;
A
#
# COMPACT_ATOMS: atom_id res chain seq x y z
N MET A 1 -17.14 -5.96 4.07
CA MET A 1 -15.83 -6.52 3.70
C MET A 1 -15.41 -5.85 2.41
N PHE A 2 -14.27 -5.16 2.37
CA PHE A 2 -13.79 -4.43 1.18
C PHE A 2 -13.60 -5.42 0.02
N THR A 3 -14.57 -5.48 -0.89
CA THR A 3 -14.63 -6.55 -1.89
C THR A 3 -14.55 -5.97 -3.29
N PHE A 4 -13.60 -6.47 -4.09
CA PHE A 4 -13.44 -6.01 -5.47
C PHE A 4 -12.95 -7.10 -6.39
N THR A 5 -13.18 -6.89 -7.68
CA THR A 5 -12.76 -7.81 -8.73
C THR A 5 -11.60 -7.21 -9.52
N ALA A 6 -10.52 -7.99 -9.64
CA ALA A 6 -9.38 -7.66 -10.49
C ALA A 6 -9.16 -8.76 -11.52
N ASN A 7 -8.85 -8.34 -12.75
CA ASN A 7 -8.55 -9.24 -13.85
C ASN A 7 -7.07 -9.07 -14.23
N PHE A 8 -6.35 -10.17 -14.34
CA PHE A 8 -4.92 -10.20 -14.65
C PHE A 8 -4.71 -10.77 -16.04
N LYS A 9 -3.94 -10.04 -16.85
CA LYS A 9 -3.43 -10.50 -18.13
C LYS A 9 -1.96 -10.16 -18.22
N ASP A 10 -1.13 -11.21 -18.24
CA ASP A 10 0.33 -11.06 -18.20
C ASP A 10 0.74 -10.26 -16.95
N ASN A 11 1.27 -9.03 -17.09
CA ASN A 11 1.55 -8.14 -15.95
C ASN A 11 0.57 -6.96 -15.83
N ASP A 12 -0.46 -6.92 -16.68
CA ASP A 12 -1.47 -5.87 -16.65
C ASP A 12 -2.63 -6.27 -15.74
N ILE A 13 -3.04 -5.34 -14.88
CA ILE A 13 -4.17 -5.48 -13.96
C ILE A 13 -5.30 -4.57 -14.43
N TYR A 14 -6.46 -5.18 -14.60
CA TYR A 14 -7.69 -4.50 -15.00
C TYR A 14 -8.67 -4.50 -13.83
N LEU A 15 -9.10 -3.30 -13.45
CA LEU A 15 -10.13 -3.08 -12.45
C LEU A 15 -11.35 -2.51 -13.16
N GLU A 16 -12.54 -3.05 -12.86
CA GLU A 16 -13.81 -2.64 -13.49
C GLU A 16 -13.77 -2.61 -15.04
N GLY A 17 -13.01 -3.55 -15.63
CA GLY A 17 -12.88 -3.70 -17.07
C GLY A 17 -11.89 -2.73 -17.75
N LYS A 18 -11.26 -1.81 -17.01
CA LYS A 18 -10.24 -0.88 -17.54
C LYS A 18 -8.85 -1.27 -17.05
N LYS A 19 -7.84 -1.11 -17.90
CA LYS A 19 -6.44 -1.25 -17.48
C LYS A 19 -6.14 -0.18 -16.45
N ALA A 20 -5.81 -0.59 -15.23
CA ALA A 20 -5.61 0.30 -14.10
C ALA A 20 -4.14 0.35 -13.69
N PHE A 21 -3.50 -0.82 -13.59
CA PHE A 21 -2.16 -0.95 -13.02
C PHE A 21 -1.32 -1.99 -13.76
N VAL A 22 -0.02 -1.92 -13.54
CA VAL A 22 0.91 -3.03 -13.77
C VAL A 22 1.17 -3.76 -12.45
N THR A 23 1.51 -5.03 -12.51
CA THR A 23 1.91 -5.85 -11.36
C THR A 23 2.91 -5.13 -10.44
N ASN A 24 2.60 -5.12 -9.15
CA ASN A 24 3.29 -4.44 -8.05
C ASN A 24 3.24 -2.90 -8.05
N GLU A 25 2.53 -2.25 -8.96
CA GLU A 25 2.45 -0.79 -8.99
C GLU A 25 1.77 -0.20 -7.74
N VAL A 26 0.61 -0.76 -7.33
CA VAL A 26 -0.09 -0.35 -6.10
C VAL A 26 0.78 -0.62 -4.87
N LEU A 27 1.50 -1.75 -4.85
CA LEU A 27 2.42 -2.07 -3.76
C LEU A 27 3.54 -1.04 -3.65
N ILE A 28 4.14 -0.62 -4.77
CA ILE A 28 5.18 0.43 -4.80
C ILE A 28 4.65 1.78 -4.30
N GLU A 29 3.44 2.15 -4.71
CA GLU A 29 2.77 3.35 -4.22
C GLU A 29 2.62 3.30 -2.70
N ILE A 30 2.07 2.21 -2.16
CA ILE A 30 1.92 2.02 -0.72
C ILE A 30 3.29 2.02 -0.04
N LEU A 31 4.32 1.35 -0.56
CA LEU A 31 5.66 1.33 0.04
C LEU A 31 6.26 2.74 0.16
N ASN A 32 6.06 3.59 -0.84
CA ASN A 32 6.54 4.98 -0.86
C ASN A 32 5.64 5.98 -0.12
N SER A 33 4.38 5.61 0.15
CA SER A 33 3.43 6.52 0.80
C SER A 33 3.87 6.88 2.23
N LYS A 34 3.54 8.11 2.64
CA LYS A 34 3.62 8.50 4.05
C LYS A 34 2.36 8.01 4.75
N VAL A 35 2.53 7.10 5.69
CA VAL A 35 1.41 6.56 6.46
C VAL A 35 1.10 7.52 7.61
N PRO A 36 -0.15 7.98 7.76
CA PRO A 36 -0.55 8.78 8.93
C PRO A 36 -0.48 7.90 10.21
N ASN A 37 -0.99 8.39 11.34
CA ASN A 37 -1.02 7.59 12.58
C ASN A 37 -2.04 6.43 12.53
N LEU A 38 -1.89 5.50 11.58
CA LEU A 38 -2.80 4.38 11.37
C LEU A 38 -2.77 3.40 12.56
N LYS A 39 -1.64 3.25 13.26
CA LYS A 39 -1.58 2.48 14.51
C LYS A 39 -2.51 3.06 15.58
N GLY A 40 -2.43 4.37 15.80
CA GLY A 40 -3.32 5.06 16.74
C GLY A 40 -4.79 5.02 16.29
N CYS A 41 -5.05 5.09 14.98
CA CYS A 41 -6.41 4.92 14.45
C CYS A 41 -6.94 3.50 14.73
N ARG A 42 -6.12 2.47 14.49
CA ARG A 42 -6.44 1.07 14.79
C ARG A 42 -6.73 0.86 16.27
N GLU A 43 -5.85 1.35 17.15
CA GLU A 43 -6.02 1.27 18.60
C GLU A 43 -7.32 1.96 19.05
N THR A 44 -7.62 3.11 18.47
CA THR A 44 -8.88 3.83 18.72
C THR A 44 -10.07 2.96 18.29
N LEU A 45 -10.12 2.48 17.05
CA LEU A 45 -11.24 1.67 16.58
C LEU A 45 -11.45 0.38 17.39
N VAL A 46 -10.37 -0.31 17.76
CA VAL A 46 -10.44 -1.52 18.60
C VAL A 46 -10.97 -1.18 20.01
N ARG A 47 -10.61 -0.01 20.56
CA ARG A 47 -11.09 0.44 21.87
C ARG A 47 -12.54 0.91 21.84
N GLU A 48 -12.94 1.65 20.80
CA GLU A 48 -14.29 2.23 20.71
C GLU A 48 -15.34 1.18 20.32
N LEU A 49 -15.02 0.17 19.51
CA LEU A 49 -15.98 -0.85 19.06
C LEU A 49 -16.83 -1.47 20.20
N PRO A 50 -16.24 -2.01 21.29
CA PRO A 50 -17.04 -2.57 22.39
C PRO A 50 -17.83 -1.53 23.20
N GLN A 51 -17.53 -0.23 23.05
CA GLN A 51 -18.29 0.84 23.72
C GLN A 51 -19.55 1.22 22.93
N LEU A 52 -19.66 0.80 21.66
CA LEU A 52 -20.81 1.06 20.80
C LEU A 52 -21.82 -0.08 20.77
N ASP A 53 -21.60 -1.14 21.55
CA ASP A 53 -22.51 -2.27 21.68
C ASP A 53 -23.75 -1.85 22.47
N LEU A 54 -24.92 -1.98 21.84
CA LEU A 54 -26.21 -1.63 22.42
C LEU A 54 -26.90 -2.86 22.99
N PHE A 55 -27.44 -2.75 24.19
CA PHE A 55 -28.18 -3.84 24.84
C PHE A 55 -29.23 -3.29 25.82
N GLY A 56 -30.14 -4.15 26.27
CA GLY A 56 -31.15 -3.75 27.26
C GLY A 56 -30.53 -3.40 28.61
N ASN A 57 -31.17 -2.50 29.35
CA ASN A 57 -30.75 -2.06 30.69
C ASN A 57 -29.32 -1.48 30.74
N MET A 58 -28.92 -0.73 29.71
CA MET A 58 -27.63 -0.04 29.71
C MET A 58 -27.47 0.95 30.88
N GLU A 59 -26.27 1.00 31.45
CA GLU A 59 -25.94 1.93 32.51
C GLU A 59 -25.99 3.38 32.00
N ILE A 60 -26.57 4.30 32.78
CA ILE A 60 -26.76 5.72 32.41
C ILE A 60 -25.46 6.36 31.88
N PHE A 61 -24.31 6.10 32.53
CA PHE A 61 -23.04 6.68 32.08
C PHE A 61 -22.62 6.18 30.67
N ARG A 62 -23.02 4.97 30.26
CA ARG A 62 -22.73 4.46 28.91
C ARG A 62 -23.59 5.18 27.87
N ILE A 63 -24.85 5.44 28.21
CA ILE A 63 -25.77 6.22 27.38
C ILE A 63 -25.20 7.62 27.15
N GLU A 64 -24.85 8.32 28.23
CA GLU A 64 -24.29 9.69 28.18
C GLU A 64 -22.96 9.78 27.40
N GLN A 65 -22.18 8.70 27.38
CA GLN A 65 -20.88 8.67 26.70
C GLN A 65 -20.94 8.15 25.25
N TYR A 66 -22.07 7.56 24.84
CA TYR A 66 -22.22 6.86 23.55
C TYR A 66 -21.83 7.75 22.38
N ASN A 67 -22.41 8.95 22.29
CA ASN A 67 -22.08 9.91 21.23
C ASN A 67 -20.58 10.25 21.20
N SER A 68 -19.92 10.38 22.36
CA SER A 68 -18.48 10.67 22.40
C SER A 68 -17.64 9.52 21.81
N HIS A 69 -18.07 8.26 22.03
CA HIS A 69 -17.44 7.09 21.43
C HIS A 69 -17.65 7.05 19.91
N VAL A 70 -18.86 7.39 19.44
CA VAL A 70 -19.15 7.53 18.00
C VAL A 70 -18.24 8.57 17.36
N GLN A 71 -18.13 9.77 17.96
CA GLN A 71 -17.30 10.86 17.42
C GLN A 71 -15.81 10.49 17.37
N LYS A 72 -15.29 9.78 18.40
CA LYS A 72 -13.90 9.27 18.41
C LYS A 72 -13.65 8.28 17.28
N ALA A 73 -14.58 7.32 17.09
CA ALA A 73 -14.49 6.34 16.01
C ALA A 73 -14.54 7.02 14.63
N GLN A 74 -15.48 7.95 14.42
CA GLN A 74 -15.58 8.73 13.17
C GLN A 74 -14.31 9.52 12.88
N GLY A 75 -13.71 10.15 13.90
CA GLY A 75 -12.45 10.87 13.74
C GLY A 75 -11.32 9.97 13.23
N ALA A 76 -11.21 8.75 13.76
CA ALA A 76 -10.25 7.77 13.26
C ALA A 76 -10.58 7.30 11.83
N MET A 77 -11.86 7.04 11.52
CA MET A 77 -12.31 6.67 10.17
C MET A 77 -12.00 7.74 9.14
N ARG A 78 -12.23 9.03 9.43
CA ARG A 78 -11.91 10.15 8.51
C ARG A 78 -10.42 10.21 8.15
N LEU A 79 -9.52 9.96 9.10
CA LEU A 79 -8.08 9.92 8.83
C LEU A 79 -7.71 8.74 7.91
N ILE A 80 -8.40 7.61 8.06
CA ILE A 80 -8.21 6.44 7.21
C ILE A 80 -8.70 6.71 5.80
N ASP A 81 -9.89 7.33 5.65
CA ASP A 81 -10.45 7.70 4.35
C ASP A 81 -9.55 8.67 3.59
N GLN A 82 -9.04 9.69 4.28
CA GLN A 82 -8.10 10.64 3.69
C GLN A 82 -6.87 9.96 3.11
N TYR A 83 -6.34 8.94 3.79
CA TYR A 83 -5.21 8.16 3.29
C TYR A 83 -5.63 7.24 2.14
N PHE A 84 -6.75 6.52 2.27
CA PHE A 84 -7.24 5.64 1.22
C PHE A 84 -7.47 6.39 -0.09
N ASN A 85 -8.12 7.56 -0.03
CA ASN A 85 -8.41 8.41 -1.19
C ASN A 85 -7.16 9.01 -1.85
N GLN A 86 -6.00 8.98 -1.20
CA GLN A 86 -4.72 9.37 -1.81
C GLN A 86 -4.12 8.24 -2.67
N LEU A 87 -4.54 6.99 -2.44
CA LEU A 87 -4.04 5.85 -3.20
C LEU A 87 -4.73 5.78 -4.57
N SER A 88 -3.94 5.58 -5.61
CA SER A 88 -4.44 5.48 -6.99
C SER A 88 -5.56 4.43 -7.14
N ILE A 89 -5.46 3.31 -6.40
CA ILE A 89 -6.42 2.21 -6.43
C ILE A 89 -7.85 2.64 -5.99
N ALA A 90 -7.98 3.66 -5.15
CA ALA A 90 -9.29 4.15 -4.70
C ALA A 90 -10.15 4.66 -5.86
N ASN A 91 -9.54 5.20 -6.92
CA ASN A 91 -10.25 5.69 -8.11
C ASN A 91 -10.79 4.56 -9.01
N HIS A 92 -10.30 3.34 -8.82
CA HIS A 92 -10.58 2.20 -9.71
C HIS A 92 -11.48 1.14 -9.08
N ILE A 93 -11.77 1.26 -7.80
CA ILE A 93 -12.68 0.36 -7.12
C ILE A 93 -13.89 1.20 -6.71
N ALA A 94 -15.07 0.85 -7.22
CA ALA A 94 -16.36 1.47 -6.83
C ALA A 94 -16.63 1.38 -5.32
N SER A 95 -15.88 0.53 -4.60
CA SER A 95 -15.82 0.50 -3.14
C SER A 95 -15.10 1.69 -2.50
N SER A 96 -14.73 2.73 -3.25
CA SER A 96 -14.57 4.08 -2.68
C SER A 96 -15.84 4.55 -1.99
N SER A 97 -16.99 3.98 -2.37
CA SER A 97 -18.22 4.10 -1.60
C SER A 97 -18.28 3.20 -0.35
N GLU A 98 -17.30 2.36 0.00
CA GLU A 98 -17.37 1.42 1.14
C GLU A 98 -16.61 1.85 2.39
N LEU A 99 -15.51 2.58 2.25
CA LEU A 99 -14.76 3.21 3.33
C LEU A 99 -15.04 4.72 3.26
N HIS A 100 -16.10 5.10 3.97
CA HIS A 100 -16.51 6.50 4.10
C HIS A 100 -16.99 6.70 5.53
N ALA A 101 -16.42 7.67 6.25
CA ALA A 101 -16.62 7.83 7.69
C ALA A 101 -18.08 8.12 8.04
N GLU A 102 -18.78 8.82 7.15
CA GLU A 102 -20.22 9.13 7.32
C GLU A 102 -21.09 7.87 7.30
N LYS A 103 -20.59 6.72 6.83
CA LYS A 103 -21.32 5.45 6.95
C LYS A 103 -21.60 5.02 8.37
N LEU A 104 -20.79 5.45 9.34
CA LEU A 104 -21.11 5.15 10.73
C LEU A 104 -22.38 5.90 11.13
N VAL A 105 -22.53 7.17 10.72
CA VAL A 105 -23.77 7.94 10.91
C VAL A 105 -24.93 7.26 10.19
N ASP A 106 -24.73 6.85 8.93
CA ASP A 106 -25.78 6.20 8.14
C ASP A 106 -26.24 4.87 8.77
N VAL A 107 -25.30 4.04 9.24
CA VAL A 107 -25.59 2.77 9.93
C VAL A 107 -26.40 3.04 11.20
N LEU A 108 -26.02 4.03 12.01
CA LEU A 108 -26.75 4.38 13.23
C LEU A 108 -28.17 4.89 12.91
N ASN A 109 -28.33 5.65 11.83
CA ASN A 109 -29.64 6.14 11.36
C ASN A 109 -30.54 5.05 10.76
N THR A 110 -30.07 3.82 10.54
CA THR A 110 -30.95 2.72 10.07
C THR A 110 -32.02 2.33 11.08
N LYS A 111 -31.79 2.66 12.36
CA LYS A 111 -32.68 2.38 13.50
C LYS A 111 -32.91 3.67 14.30
N PRO A 112 -33.65 4.65 13.76
CA PRO A 112 -33.79 5.97 14.38
C PRO A 112 -34.50 5.91 15.74
N TRP A 113 -35.36 4.90 15.95
CA TRP A 113 -36.07 4.67 17.21
C TRP A 113 -35.13 4.37 18.38
N ILE A 114 -33.83 4.15 18.21
CA ILE A 114 -32.97 3.87 19.37
C ILE A 114 -32.58 5.17 20.09
N TRP A 115 -32.62 6.31 19.39
CA TRP A 115 -31.90 7.52 19.76
C TRP A 115 -32.82 8.64 20.19
N GLU A 116 -32.37 9.42 21.18
CA GLU A 116 -33.02 10.65 21.61
C GLU A 116 -33.15 11.63 20.44
N THR A 117 -34.35 12.17 20.28
CA THR A 117 -34.68 13.15 19.24
C THR A 117 -35.07 14.51 19.83
N GLY A 118 -35.07 14.63 21.16
CA GLY A 118 -35.52 15.80 21.90
C GLY A 118 -37.03 15.76 22.15
N ASP A 119 -37.49 16.65 23.02
CA ASP A 119 -38.91 16.78 23.36
C ASP A 119 -39.68 17.43 22.19
N THR A 120 -40.21 16.57 21.32
CA THR A 120 -40.99 16.99 20.15
C THR A 120 -42.42 17.40 20.53
N ASP A 121 -42.87 17.09 21.74
CA ASP A 121 -44.25 17.35 22.19
C ASP A 121 -44.52 18.86 22.38
N GLU A 122 -43.47 19.68 22.48
CA GLU A 122 -43.56 21.15 22.58
C GLU A 122 -43.51 21.87 21.21
N VAL A 123 -43.28 21.15 20.12
CA VAL A 123 -43.14 21.71 18.76
C VAL A 123 -44.44 21.47 17.98
N GLU A 124 -44.95 22.50 17.30
CA GLU A 124 -46.13 22.34 16.43
C GLU A 124 -45.85 21.29 15.33
N ASP A 125 -46.78 20.35 15.11
CA ASP A 125 -46.65 19.27 14.12
C ASP A 125 -46.22 19.79 12.73
N GLU A 126 -46.73 20.95 12.29
CA GLU A 126 -46.36 21.58 11.01
C GLU A 126 -44.88 22.00 10.93
N LEU A 127 -44.28 22.40 12.05
CA LEU A 127 -42.86 22.77 12.11
C LEU A 127 -41.97 21.53 12.19
N LEU A 128 -42.45 20.47 12.85
CA LEU A 128 -41.79 19.17 12.97
C LEU A 128 -41.64 18.43 11.64
N TYR A 129 -42.45 18.77 10.64
CA TYR A 129 -42.32 18.28 9.27
C TYR A 129 -41.82 19.35 8.30
N SER A 130 -41.25 20.45 8.80
CA SER A 130 -40.61 21.44 7.93
C SER A 130 -39.20 20.99 7.54
N ASP A 131 -38.80 21.30 6.30
CA ASP A 131 -37.44 21.05 5.78
C ASP A 131 -36.35 21.79 6.57
N ASP A 132 -36.71 22.90 7.22
CA ASP A 132 -35.80 23.74 8.00
C ASP A 132 -35.69 23.30 9.48
N PHE A 133 -36.45 22.28 9.90
CA PHE A 133 -36.42 21.84 11.29
C PHE A 133 -35.10 21.16 11.64
N SER A 134 -34.46 21.66 12.69
CA SER A 134 -33.27 21.08 13.29
C SER A 134 -33.23 21.35 14.79
N ASN A 135 -32.60 20.45 15.53
CA ASN A 135 -32.36 20.61 16.95
C ASN A 135 -30.95 20.09 17.30
N GLU A 136 -30.64 19.89 18.60
CA GLU A 136 -29.31 19.42 19.01
C GLU A 136 -29.02 17.96 18.60
N TYR A 137 -30.05 17.19 18.26
CA TYR A 137 -29.97 15.78 17.91
C TYR A 137 -29.82 15.54 16.41
N GLY A 138 -30.37 16.42 15.58
CA GLY A 138 -30.40 16.21 14.14
C GLY A 138 -31.18 17.27 13.37
N PHE A 139 -31.52 16.94 12.13
CA PHE A 139 -32.27 17.80 11.22
C PHE A 139 -33.21 16.98 10.34
N ASN A 140 -34.30 17.59 9.87
CA ASN A 140 -35.19 16.96 8.92
C ASN A 140 -34.57 16.89 7.53
N HIS A 141 -34.73 15.73 6.89
CA HIS A 141 -34.35 15.51 5.51
C HIS A 141 -35.58 15.15 4.68
N TYR A 142 -35.89 16.00 3.70
CA TYR A 142 -36.92 15.73 2.71
C TYR A 142 -36.49 14.62 1.75
N VAL A 143 -37.32 13.60 1.58
CA VAL A 143 -37.09 12.55 0.59
C VAL A 143 -38.24 12.56 -0.41
N ASP A 144 -37.97 13.05 -1.62
CA ASP A 144 -38.90 12.97 -2.75
C ASP A 144 -39.12 11.48 -3.10
N THR A 145 -40.34 11.00 -2.89
CA THR A 145 -40.71 9.66 -3.32
C THR A 145 -41.58 9.72 -4.56
N TYR A 146 -41.20 8.96 -5.60
CA TYR A 146 -41.96 8.81 -6.85
C TYR A 146 -43.42 8.37 -6.66
N CYS A 147 -43.79 7.91 -5.46
CA CYS A 147 -45.14 7.49 -5.08
C CYS A 147 -46.02 8.61 -4.49
N GLY A 148 -45.52 9.85 -4.35
CA GLY A 148 -46.34 11.00 -3.95
C GLY A 148 -46.75 11.05 -2.47
N GLU A 149 -46.05 10.30 -1.62
CA GLU A 149 -46.11 10.47 -0.16
C GLU A 149 -44.87 11.26 0.27
N ASP A 150 -45.08 12.51 0.69
CA ASP A 150 -44.02 13.32 1.30
C ASP A 150 -43.54 12.62 2.58
N ARG A 151 -42.27 12.20 2.61
CA ARG A 151 -41.67 11.59 3.80
C ARG A 151 -40.51 12.46 4.28
N HIS A 152 -40.72 13.07 5.44
CA HIS A 152 -39.67 13.71 6.21
C HIS A 152 -39.01 12.65 7.09
N HIS A 153 -37.69 12.51 6.99
CA HIS A 153 -36.90 11.64 7.85
C HIS A 153 -35.97 12.50 8.71
N PHE A 154 -36.11 12.42 10.02
CA PHE A 154 -35.22 13.11 10.94
C PHE A 154 -33.85 12.42 10.96
N TYR A 155 -32.84 13.07 10.39
CA TYR A 155 -31.48 12.57 10.28
C TYR A 155 -30.67 12.95 11.53
N ILE A 156 -30.32 11.93 12.30
CA ILE A 156 -29.68 12.06 13.61
C ILE A 156 -28.17 12.20 13.45
N THR A 157 -27.60 13.14 14.19
CA THR A 157 -26.16 13.46 14.19
C THR A 157 -25.53 13.37 15.58
N LYS A 158 -26.35 13.36 16.64
CA LYS A 158 -25.94 13.15 18.03
C LYS A 158 -26.63 11.90 18.55
N PHE A 159 -25.85 10.85 18.83
CA PHE A 159 -26.37 9.52 19.14
C PHE A 159 -26.38 9.27 20.65
N GLU A 160 -27.54 9.46 21.27
CA GLU A 160 -27.78 9.17 22.69
C GLU A 160 -28.93 8.16 22.76
N PRO A 161 -28.67 6.88 23.13
CA PRO A 161 -29.75 5.90 23.25
C PRO A 161 -30.77 6.33 24.31
N TRP A 162 -32.06 6.02 24.12
CA TRP A 162 -33.04 6.15 25.20
C TRP A 162 -32.68 5.21 26.37
N ASP A 163 -33.36 5.35 27.52
CA ASP A 163 -33.30 4.36 28.60
C ASP A 163 -33.95 3.04 28.12
N LEU A 164 -33.13 2.20 27.49
CA LEU A 164 -33.44 0.93 26.84
C LEU A 164 -33.84 -0.16 27.87
N LYS A 165 -34.87 0.08 28.68
CA LYS A 165 -35.33 -0.88 29.69
C LYS A 165 -35.76 -2.17 29.03
N GLU A 166 -35.11 -3.27 29.39
CA GLU A 166 -35.31 -4.58 28.77
C GLU A 166 -36.74 -5.10 28.93
N GLU A 167 -37.42 -4.69 30.00
CA GLU A 167 -38.84 -4.99 30.25
C GLU A 167 -39.79 -4.43 29.18
N LEU A 168 -39.35 -3.42 28.42
CA LEU A 168 -40.12 -2.78 27.35
C LEU A 168 -39.82 -3.38 25.97
N PHE A 169 -38.84 -4.28 25.86
CA PHE A 169 -38.41 -4.83 24.57
C PHE A 169 -39.32 -5.96 24.11
N ASN A 170 -39.85 -5.81 22.90
CA ASN A 170 -40.40 -6.92 22.16
C ASN A 170 -39.30 -7.61 21.32
N TYR A 171 -39.63 -8.76 20.73
CA TYR A 171 -38.70 -9.52 19.90
C TYR A 171 -38.10 -8.71 18.74
N GLU A 172 -38.89 -7.82 18.13
CA GLU A 172 -38.46 -6.99 17.00
C GLU A 172 -37.43 -5.93 17.42
N MET A 173 -37.65 -5.29 18.58
CA MET A 173 -36.72 -4.30 19.14
C MET A 173 -35.36 -4.94 19.49
N SER A 174 -35.37 -6.14 20.10
CA SER A 174 -34.13 -6.87 20.37
C SER A 174 -33.40 -7.27 19.08
N ALA A 175 -34.13 -7.74 18.06
CA ALA A 175 -33.56 -8.08 16.76
C ALA A 175 -32.96 -6.85 16.05
N ASP A 176 -33.59 -5.68 16.20
CA ASP A 176 -33.09 -4.41 15.66
C ASP A 176 -31.76 -4.02 16.30
N LEU A 177 -31.61 -4.16 17.61
CA LEU A 177 -30.35 -3.91 18.32
C LEU A 177 -29.23 -4.87 17.86
N GLU A 178 -29.54 -6.17 17.78
CA GLU A 178 -28.58 -7.17 17.30
C GLU A 178 -28.13 -6.90 15.86
N THR A 179 -29.07 -6.50 15.00
CA THR A 179 -28.78 -6.14 13.61
C THR A 179 -27.87 -4.90 13.56
N LEU A 180 -28.21 -3.85 14.31
CA LEU A 180 -27.42 -2.63 14.35
C LEU A 180 -26.00 -2.87 14.89
N ASN A 181 -25.86 -3.61 15.99
CA ASN A 181 -24.55 -3.98 16.55
C ASN A 181 -23.71 -4.77 15.52
N THR A 182 -24.36 -5.69 14.79
CA THR A 182 -23.72 -6.46 13.72
C THR A 182 -23.24 -5.55 12.60
N ASP A 183 -24.03 -4.57 12.19
CA ASP A 183 -23.67 -3.63 11.12
C ASP A 183 -22.55 -2.67 11.54
N ILE A 184 -22.57 -2.16 12.77
CA ILE A 184 -21.47 -1.37 13.35
C ILE A 184 -20.19 -2.19 13.35
N LYS A 185 -20.23 -3.43 13.87
CA LYS A 185 -19.08 -4.34 13.90
C LYS A 185 -18.55 -4.60 12.49
N ASN A 186 -19.43 -4.90 11.54
CA ASN A 186 -19.06 -5.14 10.15
C ASN A 186 -18.41 -3.93 9.48
N LEU A 187 -18.78 -2.70 9.88
CA LEU A 187 -18.14 -1.47 9.40
C LEU A 187 -16.74 -1.33 10.01
N PHE A 188 -16.60 -1.48 11.33
CA PHE A 188 -15.31 -1.39 12.03
C PHE A 188 -14.31 -2.43 11.51
N GLU A 189 -14.74 -3.66 11.30
CA GLU A 189 -13.89 -4.73 10.75
C GLU A 189 -13.34 -4.38 9.37
N ARG A 190 -14.08 -3.64 8.53
CA ARG A 190 -13.58 -3.17 7.22
C ARG A 190 -12.42 -2.20 7.39
N TYR A 191 -12.57 -1.19 8.25
CA TYR A 191 -11.52 -0.21 8.53
C TYR A 191 -10.30 -0.86 9.17
N ILE A 192 -10.50 -1.72 10.18
CA ILE A 192 -9.41 -2.41 10.87
C ILE A 192 -8.66 -3.31 9.88
N THR A 193 -9.36 -4.05 9.02
CA THR A 193 -8.73 -4.90 8.00
C THR A 193 -7.90 -4.06 7.03
N PHE A 194 -8.44 -2.94 6.54
CA PHE A 194 -7.71 -2.05 5.64
C PHE A 194 -6.44 -1.49 6.30
N ILE A 195 -6.54 -1.01 7.54
CA ILE A 195 -5.36 -0.55 8.30
C ILE A 195 -4.34 -1.67 8.45
N ASP A 196 -4.80 -2.88 8.81
CA ASP A 196 -3.93 -4.04 8.98
C ASP A 196 -3.23 -4.42 7.66
N ASP A 197 -3.91 -4.27 6.52
CA ASP A 197 -3.31 -4.48 5.20
C ASP A 197 -2.20 -3.46 4.89
N ILE A 198 -2.39 -2.18 5.22
CA ILE A 198 -1.36 -1.15 5.02
C ILE A 198 -0.18 -1.34 5.98
N LEU A 199 -0.45 -1.61 7.26
CA LEU A 199 0.60 -1.85 8.26
C LEU A 199 1.43 -3.09 7.93
N ARG A 200 0.78 -4.16 7.41
CA ARG A 200 1.47 -5.36 6.94
C ARG A 200 2.48 -5.04 5.84
N VAL A 201 2.12 -4.19 4.88
CA VAL A 201 3.08 -3.77 3.85
C VAL A 201 4.28 -3.08 4.49
N LYS A 202 4.04 -2.17 5.43
CA LYS A 202 5.09 -1.33 6.04
C LYS A 202 6.00 -2.08 7.00
N GLU A 203 5.50 -3.11 7.68
CA GLU A 203 6.25 -3.82 8.73
C GLU A 203 6.72 -5.21 8.32
N VAL A 204 5.99 -5.87 7.43
CA VAL A 204 6.25 -7.25 7.04
C VAL A 204 6.80 -7.30 5.62
N TYR A 205 6.14 -6.62 4.66
CA TYR A 205 6.57 -6.72 3.25
C TYR A 205 7.89 -5.98 3.05
N VAL A 206 8.11 -4.84 3.71
CA VAL A 206 9.41 -4.13 3.68
C VAL A 206 10.56 -5.06 4.07
N ASP A 207 10.43 -5.81 5.17
CA ASP A 207 11.47 -6.74 5.61
C ASP A 207 11.67 -7.88 4.60
N PHE A 208 10.58 -8.48 4.11
CA PHE A 208 10.66 -9.52 3.09
C PHE A 208 11.35 -9.01 1.81
N ILE A 209 10.92 -7.86 1.31
CA ILE A 209 11.41 -7.27 0.06
C ILE A 209 12.88 -6.90 0.19
N ASP A 210 13.28 -6.20 1.25
CA ASP A 210 14.62 -5.66 1.39
C ASP A 210 15.63 -6.75 1.80
N ASN A 211 15.28 -7.61 2.75
CA ASN A 211 16.24 -8.51 3.41
C ASN A 211 16.20 -9.95 2.89
N TYR A 212 15.17 -10.35 2.14
CA TYR A 212 15.04 -11.73 1.63
C TYR A 212 14.95 -11.75 0.11
N LEU A 213 14.02 -11.02 -0.47
CA LEU A 213 13.77 -11.02 -1.92
C LEU A 213 14.92 -10.36 -2.71
N ASN A 214 15.47 -9.27 -2.19
CA ASN A 214 16.53 -8.49 -2.86
C ASN A 214 17.92 -8.68 -2.24
N ALA A 215 18.10 -9.66 -1.34
CA ALA A 215 19.30 -9.84 -0.53
C ALA A 215 20.60 -10.01 -1.35
N GLU A 216 20.53 -10.70 -2.50
CA GLU A 216 21.69 -11.01 -3.32
C GLU A 216 21.93 -10.03 -4.47
N HIS A 217 21.18 -8.92 -4.54
CA HIS A 217 21.27 -7.94 -5.64
C HIS A 217 21.17 -8.58 -7.04
N LYS A 218 20.35 -9.62 -7.16
CA LYS A 218 20.01 -10.33 -8.41
C LYS A 218 18.63 -10.99 -8.28
N PHE A 219 18.08 -11.45 -9.41
CA PHE A 219 16.92 -12.35 -9.37
C PHE A 219 17.34 -13.68 -8.76
N LEU A 220 16.60 -14.12 -7.74
CA LEU A 220 16.84 -15.39 -7.07
C LEU A 220 16.28 -16.52 -7.94
N ASP A 221 16.98 -17.65 -7.99
CA ASP A 221 16.38 -18.88 -8.48
C ASP A 221 15.37 -19.42 -7.46
N ASN A 222 14.53 -20.37 -7.89
CA ASN A 222 13.45 -20.90 -7.07
C ASN A 222 13.95 -21.60 -5.80
N SER A 223 15.13 -22.20 -5.81
CA SER A 223 15.67 -22.90 -4.62
C SER A 223 16.06 -21.89 -3.55
N VAL A 224 16.85 -20.88 -3.94
CA VAL A 224 17.29 -19.81 -3.04
C VAL A 224 16.10 -19.01 -2.52
N LEU A 225 15.14 -18.67 -3.40
CA LEU A 225 13.91 -17.99 -2.99
C LEU A 225 13.12 -18.81 -1.95
N ALA A 226 13.01 -20.13 -2.14
CA ALA A 226 12.30 -20.99 -1.19
C ALA A 226 13.00 -21.04 0.19
N GLU A 227 14.34 -21.08 0.21
CA GLU A 227 15.14 -21.03 1.45
C GLU A 227 14.96 -19.69 2.19
N HIS A 228 15.05 -18.59 1.45
CA HIS A 228 14.82 -17.24 1.97
C HIS A 228 13.41 -17.09 2.52
N PHE A 229 12.39 -17.53 1.76
CA PHE A 229 11.00 -17.47 2.18
C PHE A 229 10.72 -18.35 3.40
N THR A 230 11.31 -19.55 3.48
CA THR A 230 11.22 -20.41 4.67
C THR A 230 11.80 -19.73 5.91
N SER A 231 12.96 -19.08 5.76
CA SER A 231 13.63 -18.37 6.85
C SER A 231 12.80 -17.16 7.31
N PHE A 232 12.22 -16.43 6.36
CA PHE A 232 11.28 -15.34 6.63
C PHE A 232 10.05 -15.82 7.39
N LEU A 233 9.41 -16.91 6.95
CA LEU A 233 8.22 -17.46 7.61
C LEU A 233 8.51 -17.89 9.05
N LYS A 234 9.65 -18.56 9.30
CA LYS A 234 10.06 -18.93 10.66
C LYS A 234 10.24 -17.73 11.59
N LYS A 235 10.84 -16.65 11.09
CA LYS A 235 10.97 -15.39 11.84
C LYS A 235 9.60 -14.87 12.24
N TYR A 236 8.70 -14.71 11.26
CA TYR A 236 7.40 -14.09 11.51
C TYR A 236 6.42 -15.00 12.24
N GLU A 237 6.56 -16.33 12.17
CA GLU A 237 5.75 -17.27 12.95
C GLU A 237 5.80 -16.96 14.45
N SER A 238 6.99 -16.63 14.97
CA SER A 238 7.18 -16.23 16.37
C SER A 238 6.64 -14.83 16.73
N LEU A 239 6.32 -14.01 15.73
CA LEU A 239 5.94 -12.60 15.89
C LEU A 239 4.45 -12.33 15.63
N LYS A 240 3.63 -13.35 15.36
CA LYS A 240 2.18 -13.21 15.03
C LYS A 240 1.32 -12.82 16.24
N THR A 241 1.62 -11.69 16.87
CA THR A 241 0.85 -11.15 18.00
C THR A 241 -0.34 -10.31 17.54
N THR A 242 -0.32 -9.80 16.31
CA THR A 242 -1.39 -8.99 15.71
C THR A 242 -1.68 -9.43 14.27
N PRO A 243 -2.90 -9.20 13.74
CA PRO A 243 -3.28 -9.64 12.39
C PRO A 243 -2.44 -9.05 11.25
N TYR A 244 -1.87 -7.84 11.41
CA TYR A 244 -1.01 -7.22 10.40
C TYR A 244 0.42 -7.81 10.37
N LEU A 245 0.82 -8.58 11.39
CA LEU A 245 2.10 -9.32 11.38
C LEU A 245 2.01 -10.67 10.67
N ASN A 246 0.79 -11.13 10.34
CA ASN A 246 0.61 -12.22 9.40
C ASN A 246 0.93 -11.75 7.99
N PHE A 247 1.66 -12.55 7.20
CA PHE A 247 2.03 -12.17 5.84
C PHE A 247 0.87 -12.22 4.83
N THR A 248 -0.17 -12.99 5.13
CA THR A 248 -1.40 -13.12 4.34
C THR A 248 -2.58 -12.44 5.03
N SER A 249 -3.57 -12.05 4.22
CA SER A 249 -4.86 -11.52 4.66
C SER A 249 -5.96 -12.05 3.77
N GLY A 250 -7.05 -12.53 4.37
CA GLY A 250 -8.25 -12.95 3.65
C GLY A 250 -8.03 -14.08 2.63
N TYR A 251 -8.91 -14.12 1.64
CA TYR A 251 -8.87 -15.04 0.51
C TYR A 251 -9.53 -14.41 -0.72
N GLY A 252 -9.29 -14.99 -1.89
CA GLY A 252 -9.93 -14.60 -3.14
C GLY A 252 -10.64 -15.79 -3.81
N MET A 253 -11.67 -15.50 -4.60
CA MET A 253 -12.29 -16.48 -5.50
C MET A 253 -11.68 -16.36 -6.89
N PHE A 254 -11.31 -17.48 -7.49
CA PHE A 254 -10.69 -17.53 -8.81
C PHE A 254 -11.69 -17.93 -9.90
N SER A 255 -11.64 -17.25 -11.03
CA SER A 255 -12.37 -17.59 -12.25
C SER A 255 -11.64 -17.06 -13.49
N HIS A 256 -12.25 -17.21 -14.66
CA HIS A 256 -11.79 -16.57 -15.89
C HIS A 256 -12.91 -15.70 -16.46
N SER A 257 -12.53 -14.56 -17.03
CA SER A 257 -13.44 -13.64 -17.71
C SER A 257 -12.84 -13.20 -19.04
N VAL A 258 -13.68 -12.69 -19.94
CA VAL A 258 -13.25 -12.09 -21.20
C VAL A 258 -13.49 -10.59 -21.12
N LEU A 259 -12.43 -9.81 -21.27
CA LEU A 259 -12.50 -8.35 -21.38
C LEU A 259 -12.29 -7.95 -22.84
N THR A 260 -12.69 -6.73 -23.18
CA THR A 260 -12.39 -6.11 -24.48
C THR A 260 -11.39 -4.99 -24.24
N ASP A 261 -10.25 -5.01 -24.94
CA ASP A 261 -9.27 -3.94 -24.84
C ASP A 261 -9.73 -2.66 -25.56
N GLU A 262 -8.95 -1.59 -25.41
CA GLU A 262 -9.20 -0.30 -26.08
C GLU A 262 -9.25 -0.41 -27.62
N LYS A 263 -8.74 -1.50 -28.20
CA LYS A 263 -8.71 -1.76 -29.64
C LYS A 263 -9.83 -2.70 -30.09
N GLY A 264 -10.76 -3.06 -29.20
CA GLY A 264 -11.88 -3.94 -29.51
C GLY A 264 -11.53 -5.44 -29.55
N LYS A 265 -10.33 -5.83 -29.10
CA LYS A 265 -9.89 -7.22 -29.07
C LYS A 265 -10.31 -7.90 -27.78
N SER A 266 -10.86 -9.11 -27.89
CA SER A 266 -11.16 -9.95 -26.75
C SER A 266 -9.89 -10.49 -26.09
N ILE A 267 -9.80 -10.33 -24.76
CA ILE A 267 -8.70 -10.78 -23.91
C ILE A 267 -9.27 -11.73 -22.86
N LEU A 268 -8.74 -12.95 -22.80
CA LEU A 268 -9.02 -13.88 -21.70
C LEU A 268 -8.15 -13.50 -20.49
N CYS A 269 -8.78 -13.24 -19.36
CA CYS A 269 -8.11 -12.80 -18.13
C CYS A 269 -8.35 -13.78 -16.98
N LYS A 270 -7.33 -13.94 -16.13
CA LYS A 270 -7.50 -14.56 -14.81
C LYS A 270 -8.25 -13.58 -13.93
N THR A 271 -9.38 -13.98 -13.36
CA THR A 271 -10.23 -13.09 -12.56
C THR A 271 -10.20 -13.50 -11.10
N TYR A 272 -9.99 -12.52 -10.22
CA TYR A 272 -10.01 -12.73 -8.78
C TYR A 272 -10.97 -11.76 -8.12
N LYS A 273 -11.85 -12.29 -7.28
CA LYS A 273 -12.67 -11.50 -6.36
C LYS A 273 -12.00 -11.51 -4.99
N PHE A 274 -11.39 -10.40 -4.62
CA PHE A 274 -10.67 -10.23 -3.35
C PHE A 274 -11.60 -9.70 -2.27
N LYS A 275 -11.36 -10.11 -1.02
CA LYS A 275 -12.08 -9.68 0.18
C LYS A 275 -11.32 -8.67 1.04
N SER A 276 -10.09 -8.34 0.64
CA SER A 276 -9.26 -7.35 1.31
C SER A 276 -8.19 -6.84 0.34
N LEU A 277 -7.64 -5.66 0.62
CA LEU A 277 -6.50 -5.13 -0.14
C LEU A 277 -5.26 -6.02 0.06
N GLY A 278 -5.07 -6.56 1.26
CA GLY A 278 -3.96 -7.45 1.59
C GLY A 278 -3.96 -8.74 0.78
N ALA A 279 -5.14 -9.32 0.51
CA ALA A 279 -5.26 -10.50 -0.36
C ALA A 279 -4.79 -10.20 -1.79
N PHE A 280 -5.17 -9.04 -2.32
CA PHE A 280 -4.75 -8.57 -3.63
C PHE A 280 -3.24 -8.32 -3.67
N LEU A 281 -2.70 -7.57 -2.72
CA LEU A 281 -1.26 -7.25 -2.66
C LEU A 281 -0.38 -8.49 -2.49
N TYR A 282 -0.84 -9.48 -1.71
CA TYR A 282 -0.14 -10.75 -1.60
C TYR A 282 -0.09 -11.47 -2.95
N TYR A 283 -1.24 -11.61 -3.61
CA TYR A 283 -1.30 -12.26 -4.93
C TYR A 283 -0.44 -11.52 -5.96
N ASP A 284 -0.55 -10.20 -6.01
CA ASP A 284 0.17 -9.34 -6.94
C ASP A 284 1.70 -9.42 -6.73
N LEU A 285 2.15 -9.44 -5.48
CA LEU A 285 3.57 -9.63 -5.13
C LEU A 285 4.12 -10.94 -5.70
N PHE A 286 3.45 -12.07 -5.44
CA PHE A 286 3.94 -13.37 -5.92
C PHE A 286 3.80 -13.54 -7.43
N SER A 287 2.74 -13.01 -8.03
CA SER A 287 2.62 -12.94 -9.49
C SER A 287 3.79 -12.17 -10.09
N GLY A 288 4.20 -11.05 -9.47
CA GLY A 288 5.37 -10.28 -9.89
C GLY A 288 6.70 -11.00 -9.67
N ILE A 289 6.81 -11.80 -8.60
CA ILE A 289 7.99 -12.65 -8.40
C ILE A 289 8.14 -13.67 -9.52
N GLU A 290 7.05 -14.32 -9.92
CA GLU A 290 7.05 -15.29 -11.02
C GLU A 290 7.42 -14.66 -12.38
N THR A 291 7.09 -13.39 -12.59
CA THR A 291 7.34 -12.67 -13.86
C THR A 291 8.54 -11.73 -13.83
N ASN A 292 9.32 -11.70 -12.74
CA ASN A 292 10.45 -10.79 -12.50
C ASN A 292 10.07 -9.30 -12.47
N TYR A 293 8.84 -8.97 -12.09
CA TYR A 293 8.34 -7.63 -11.78
C TYR A 293 8.49 -7.37 -10.28
N LEU A 294 9.73 -7.16 -9.83
CA LEU A 294 10.05 -7.09 -8.41
C LEU A 294 10.05 -5.66 -7.86
N PRO A 295 9.44 -5.41 -6.69
CA PRO A 295 9.67 -4.17 -5.95
C PRO A 295 11.09 -4.16 -5.37
N LYS A 296 11.77 -3.01 -5.45
CA LYS A 296 13.08 -2.82 -4.83
C LYS A 296 13.27 -1.38 -4.39
N LYS A 297 13.98 -1.20 -3.27
CA LYS A 297 14.42 0.12 -2.79
C LYS A 297 15.64 0.60 -3.58
N CYS A 298 15.58 1.80 -4.16
CA CYS A 298 16.71 2.37 -4.87
C CYS A 298 17.84 2.74 -3.90
N GLU A 299 19.05 2.27 -4.16
CA GLU A 299 20.23 2.56 -3.31
C GLU A 299 20.68 4.03 -3.34
N ASN A 300 20.23 4.82 -4.33
CA ASN A 300 20.56 6.24 -4.42
C ASN A 300 19.52 7.13 -3.73
N CYS A 301 18.25 7.07 -4.15
CA CYS A 301 17.21 7.97 -3.64
C CYS A 301 16.40 7.39 -2.46
N GLY A 302 16.57 6.11 -2.13
CA GLY A 302 15.88 5.43 -1.02
C GLY A 302 14.40 5.14 -1.27
N GLN A 303 13.85 5.55 -2.42
CA GLN A 303 12.47 5.30 -2.81
C GLN A 303 12.35 3.94 -3.50
N TYR A 304 11.25 3.24 -3.26
CA TYR A 304 10.92 1.99 -3.96
C TYR A 304 10.60 2.27 -5.43
N PHE A 305 10.97 1.32 -6.28
CA PHE A 305 10.67 1.29 -7.71
C PHE A 305 10.46 -0.15 -8.17
N LEU A 306 9.84 -0.30 -9.33
CA LEU A 306 9.60 -1.59 -9.95
C LEU A 306 10.73 -1.94 -10.92
N ILE A 307 11.34 -3.11 -10.76
CA ILE A 307 12.26 -3.64 -11.76
C ILE A 307 11.41 -4.19 -12.91
N GLN A 308 11.51 -3.53 -14.07
CA GLN A 308 10.87 -3.93 -15.31
C GLN A 308 11.96 -4.39 -16.29
N SER A 309 11.68 -5.31 -17.22
CA SER A 309 12.58 -5.80 -18.29
C SER A 309 13.54 -6.97 -17.99
N GLY A 310 13.38 -7.67 -16.86
CA GLY A 310 14.15 -8.90 -16.59
C GLY A 310 15.66 -8.70 -16.39
N LYS A 311 16.14 -7.44 -16.37
CA LYS A 311 17.50 -7.10 -15.94
C LYS A 311 17.45 -6.52 -14.53
N TYR A 312 18.14 -7.18 -13.61
CA TYR A 312 18.20 -6.73 -12.23
C TYR A 312 18.99 -5.42 -12.14
N THR A 313 18.52 -4.49 -11.32
CA THR A 313 19.21 -3.21 -11.09
C THR A 313 18.97 -2.68 -9.68
N ASP A 314 19.99 -2.04 -9.11
CA ASP A 314 19.91 -1.40 -7.79
C ASP A 314 19.42 0.05 -7.82
N TYR A 315 19.25 0.61 -9.02
CA TYR A 315 18.97 2.02 -9.21
C TYR A 315 17.75 2.23 -10.13
N CYS A 316 16.84 3.10 -9.69
CA CYS A 316 15.73 3.54 -10.53
C CYS A 316 16.18 4.53 -11.61
N GLU A 317 15.28 4.85 -12.54
CA GLU A 317 15.54 5.79 -13.64
C GLU A 317 15.05 7.22 -13.35
N ARG A 318 14.55 7.49 -12.14
CA ARG A 318 14.18 8.84 -11.72
C ARG A 318 15.41 9.74 -11.64
N THR A 319 15.19 11.03 -11.84
CA THR A 319 16.17 12.09 -11.59
C THR A 319 16.75 11.98 -10.18
N ALA A 320 18.07 12.09 -10.07
CA ALA A 320 18.80 11.92 -8.84
C ALA A 320 18.60 13.15 -7.93
N PRO A 321 18.30 12.98 -6.63
CA PRO A 321 18.02 14.10 -5.73
C PRO A 321 19.21 15.06 -5.54
N GLN A 322 20.44 14.60 -5.79
CA GLN A 322 21.66 15.39 -5.70
C GLN A 322 22.08 16.07 -7.01
N ASP A 323 21.55 15.63 -8.15
CA ASP A 323 21.93 16.14 -9.47
C ASP A 323 20.74 16.01 -10.43
N ASN A 324 20.06 17.12 -10.66
CA ASN A 324 18.86 17.17 -11.50
C ASN A 324 19.12 16.89 -12.99
N THR A 325 20.38 16.78 -13.41
CA THR A 325 20.76 16.46 -14.79
C THR A 325 20.97 14.96 -15.03
N LYS A 326 21.01 14.16 -13.97
CA LYS A 326 21.30 12.73 -14.03
C LYS A 326 20.19 11.90 -13.40
N THR A 327 20.07 10.67 -13.85
CA THR A 327 19.23 9.64 -13.23
C THR A 327 19.95 8.98 -12.07
N CYS A 328 19.19 8.38 -11.14
CA CYS A 328 19.78 7.56 -10.07
C CYS A 328 20.67 6.44 -10.63
N ARG A 329 20.32 5.89 -11.79
CA ARG A 329 21.09 4.86 -12.50
C ARG A 329 22.45 5.36 -12.99
N GLU A 330 22.52 6.55 -13.57
CA GLU A 330 23.78 7.16 -14.01
C GLU A 330 24.68 7.51 -12.82
N VAL A 331 24.10 8.03 -11.74
CA VAL A 331 24.84 8.32 -10.51
C VAL A 331 25.36 7.02 -9.88
N GLY A 332 24.54 5.98 -9.79
CA GLY A 332 24.94 4.66 -9.30
C GLY A 332 26.06 4.04 -10.14
N ALA A 333 25.95 4.10 -11.47
CA ALA A 333 27.00 3.63 -12.38
C ALA A 333 28.32 4.38 -12.17
N ARG A 334 28.27 5.70 -11.99
CA ARG A 334 29.44 6.52 -11.70
C ARG A 334 30.07 6.16 -10.36
N LYS A 335 29.26 6.03 -9.31
CA LYS A 335 29.72 5.64 -7.97
C LYS A 335 30.39 4.28 -8.00
N ARG A 336 29.79 3.28 -8.64
CA ARG A 336 30.35 1.94 -8.81
C ARG A 336 31.68 1.96 -9.58
N TYR A 337 31.78 2.77 -10.62
CA TYR A 337 33.02 2.97 -11.36
C TYR A 337 34.11 3.61 -10.49
N ASP A 338 33.77 4.67 -9.76
CA ASP A 338 34.72 5.36 -8.88
C ASP A 338 35.18 4.44 -7.73
N ASP A 339 34.28 3.63 -7.15
CA ASP A 339 34.61 2.64 -6.12
C ASP A 339 35.48 1.50 -6.67
N LYS A 340 35.19 0.99 -7.88
CA LYS A 340 36.06 0.02 -8.56
C LYS A 340 37.45 0.61 -8.79
N CYS A 341 37.53 1.85 -9.29
CA CYS A 341 38.80 2.52 -9.51
C CYS A 341 39.63 2.74 -8.24
N LYS A 342 38.96 2.90 -7.09
CA LYS A 342 39.61 3.10 -5.78
C LYS A 342 40.05 1.79 -5.14
N ASN A 343 39.27 0.73 -5.25
CA ASN A 343 39.47 -0.49 -4.45
C ASN A 343 40.10 -1.64 -5.23
N ASP A 344 39.93 -1.70 -6.55
CA ASP A 344 40.43 -2.79 -7.38
C ASP A 344 41.93 -2.57 -7.70
N PRO A 345 42.83 -3.49 -7.28
CA PRO A 345 44.26 -3.39 -7.55
C PRO A 345 44.61 -3.29 -9.05
N VAL A 346 43.82 -3.94 -9.92
CA VAL A 346 43.98 -3.89 -11.37
C VAL A 346 43.72 -2.46 -11.85
N TRP A 347 42.60 -1.86 -11.45
CA TRP A 347 42.26 -0.48 -11.81
C TRP A 347 43.20 0.55 -11.19
N GLN A 348 43.67 0.35 -9.96
CA GLN A 348 44.69 1.20 -9.36
C GLN A 348 46.00 1.16 -10.16
N GLY A 349 46.41 -0.05 -10.60
CA GLY A 349 47.57 -0.26 -11.47
C GLY A 349 47.44 0.52 -12.77
N TYR A 350 46.33 0.30 -13.50
CA TYR A 350 45.98 1.03 -14.72
C TYR A 350 46.00 2.55 -14.53
N ASN A 351 45.31 3.07 -13.51
CA ASN A 351 45.20 4.50 -13.27
C ASN A 351 46.55 5.16 -12.96
N ARG A 352 47.44 4.46 -12.22
CA ARG A 352 48.81 4.93 -11.96
C ARG A 352 49.64 4.99 -13.25
N ALA A 353 49.62 3.92 -14.04
CA ALA A 353 50.36 3.84 -15.29
C ALA A 353 49.88 4.87 -16.31
N TYR A 354 48.55 5.03 -16.44
CA TYR A 354 47.91 6.02 -17.30
C TYR A 354 48.33 7.43 -16.93
N LYS A 355 48.28 7.81 -15.65
CA LYS A 355 48.73 9.13 -15.20
C LYS A 355 50.20 9.38 -15.52
N ALA A 356 51.07 8.38 -15.35
CA ALA A 356 52.49 8.49 -15.69
C ALA A 356 52.73 8.69 -17.19
N HIS A 357 52.05 7.91 -18.03
CA HIS A 357 52.13 8.00 -19.49
C HIS A 357 51.54 9.30 -20.03
N TYR A 358 50.39 9.72 -19.50
CA TYR A 358 49.76 10.98 -19.84
C TYR A 358 50.63 12.18 -19.47
N ALA A 359 51.33 12.13 -18.33
CA ALA A 359 52.30 13.15 -17.96
C ALA A 359 53.50 13.21 -18.92
N ARG A 360 53.96 12.06 -19.47
CA ARG A 360 55.00 12.02 -20.51
C ARG A 360 54.50 12.62 -21.83
N TYR A 361 53.29 12.26 -22.22
CA TYR A 361 52.59 12.82 -23.39
C TYR A 361 52.46 14.35 -23.27
N MET A 362 51.95 14.86 -22.14
CA MET A 362 51.82 16.30 -21.88
C MET A 362 53.15 17.04 -21.87
N LYS A 363 54.22 16.39 -21.40
CA LYS A 363 55.59 16.92 -21.45
C LYS A 363 56.27 16.77 -22.82
N LYS A 364 55.53 16.33 -23.85
CA LYS A 364 56.02 16.06 -25.21
C LYS A 364 57.22 15.09 -25.25
N LYS A 365 57.32 14.20 -24.26
CA LYS A 365 58.32 13.11 -24.19
C LYS A 365 57.80 11.78 -24.78
N MET A 366 56.63 11.84 -25.39
CA MET A 366 55.92 10.74 -26.02
C MET A 366 55.00 11.37 -27.06
N THR A 367 54.95 10.79 -28.25
CA THR A 367 54.08 11.22 -29.34
C THR A 367 52.62 10.78 -29.08
N VAL A 368 51.68 11.38 -29.82
CA VAL A 368 50.26 10.97 -29.77
C VAL A 368 50.13 9.48 -30.14
N SER A 369 50.78 9.05 -31.21
CA SER A 369 50.69 7.65 -31.68
C SER A 369 51.26 6.65 -30.68
N GLU A 370 52.39 6.96 -30.03
CA GLU A 370 52.94 6.10 -28.96
C GLU A 370 51.99 6.02 -27.75
N PHE A 371 51.35 7.13 -27.38
CA PHE A 371 50.39 7.15 -26.28
C PHE A 371 49.12 6.34 -26.61
N GLU A 372 48.60 6.46 -27.84
CA GLU A 372 47.43 5.70 -28.30
C GLU A 372 47.70 4.19 -28.41
N GLN A 373 48.90 3.81 -28.89
CA GLN A 373 49.34 2.40 -28.92
C GLN A 373 49.43 1.83 -27.51
N TRP A 374 50.08 2.56 -26.59
CA TRP A 374 50.16 2.14 -25.20
C TRP A 374 48.79 2.07 -24.53
N ALA A 375 47.91 3.06 -24.74
CA ALA A 375 46.57 3.07 -24.15
C ALA A 375 45.74 1.88 -24.64
N SER A 376 45.80 1.57 -25.94
CA SER A 376 45.12 0.41 -26.54
C SER A 376 45.63 -0.91 -25.94
N TRP A 377 46.95 -1.05 -25.82
CA TRP A 377 47.60 -2.21 -25.18
C TRP A 377 47.23 -2.33 -23.70
N ALA A 378 47.25 -1.23 -22.95
CA ALA A 378 46.96 -1.20 -21.52
C ALA A 378 45.50 -1.58 -21.22
N ILE A 379 44.55 -1.20 -22.09
CA ILE A 379 43.16 -1.65 -22.00
C ILE A 379 43.06 -3.16 -22.20
N GLN A 380 43.72 -3.72 -23.22
CA GLN A 380 43.70 -5.17 -23.45
C GLN A 380 44.28 -5.95 -22.26
N TRP A 381 45.41 -5.48 -21.71
CA TRP A 381 46.03 -6.09 -20.53
C TRP A 381 45.16 -5.98 -19.28
N ARG A 382 44.48 -4.85 -19.09
CA ARG A 382 43.50 -4.70 -18.01
C ARG A 382 42.38 -5.72 -18.14
N THR A 383 41.80 -5.86 -19.34
CA THR A 383 40.72 -6.83 -19.59
C THR A 383 41.16 -8.26 -19.31
N LYS A 384 42.38 -8.66 -19.70
CA LYS A 384 42.92 -9.98 -19.36
C LYS A 384 43.04 -10.21 -17.85
N ALA A 385 43.51 -9.20 -17.12
CA ALA A 385 43.59 -9.28 -15.67
C ALA A 385 42.21 -9.29 -15.00
N GLU A 386 41.23 -8.54 -15.53
CA GLU A 386 39.84 -8.55 -15.06
C GLU A 386 39.14 -9.89 -15.29
N ASN A 387 39.58 -10.66 -16.30
CA ASN A 387 39.08 -12.00 -16.62
C ASN A 387 39.87 -13.13 -15.94
N ASP A 388 40.81 -12.80 -15.03
CA ASP A 388 41.73 -13.75 -14.40
C ASP A 388 42.59 -14.58 -15.38
N GLU A 389 42.77 -14.11 -16.62
CA GLU A 389 43.62 -14.76 -17.64
C GLU A 389 45.12 -14.61 -17.35
N ILE A 390 45.47 -13.56 -16.58
CA ILE A 390 46.83 -13.28 -16.12
C ILE A 390 46.82 -12.96 -14.62
N SER A 391 47.90 -13.30 -13.92
CA SER A 391 47.97 -13.04 -12.49
C SER A 391 48.07 -11.54 -12.18
N LEU A 392 47.51 -11.09 -11.06
CA LEU A 392 47.61 -9.70 -10.62
C LEU A 392 49.07 -9.22 -10.53
N MET A 393 49.98 -10.09 -10.08
CA MET A 393 51.40 -9.75 -9.95
C MET A 393 52.04 -9.50 -11.32
N GLU A 394 51.77 -10.38 -12.30
CA GLU A 394 52.26 -10.24 -13.66
C GLU A 394 51.71 -8.97 -14.33
N TYR A 395 50.40 -8.73 -14.20
CA TYR A 395 49.75 -7.52 -14.68
C TYR A 395 50.39 -6.24 -14.12
N LEU A 396 50.61 -6.17 -12.80
CA LEU A 396 51.17 -4.99 -12.14
C LEU A 396 52.65 -4.73 -12.47
N LEU A 397 53.39 -5.75 -12.94
CA LEU A 397 54.76 -5.59 -13.44
C LEU A 397 54.76 -5.04 -14.86
N GLU A 398 53.94 -5.62 -15.73
CA GLU A 398 53.92 -5.26 -17.15
C GLU A 398 53.33 -3.87 -17.37
N ILE A 399 52.22 -3.52 -16.70
CA ILE A 399 51.55 -2.23 -16.96
C ILE A 399 52.36 -0.99 -16.55
N LYS A 400 53.47 -1.17 -15.81
CA LYS A 400 54.38 -0.09 -15.43
C LYS A 400 55.40 0.26 -16.52
N LYS A 401 55.66 -0.67 -17.45
CA LYS A 401 56.55 -0.45 -18.60
C LYS A 401 55.90 0.54 -19.55
#